data_AF-A0A651DST6-F1
#
_entry.id   AF-A0A651DST6-F1
#
_cell.length_a   1.000
_cell.length_b   1.000
_cell.length_c   1.000
_cell.angle_alpha   90.00
_cell.angle_beta   90.00
_cell.angle_gamma   90.00
#
_symmetry.space_group_name_H-M   'P 1'
#
loop_
_entity.id
_entity.type
_entity.pdbx_description
1 polymer ?
#
loop_
_entity_poly.entity_id
_entity_poly.type
_entity_poly.pdbx_seq_one_letter_code
_entity_poly.pdbx_strand_id
1 'polypeptide(L)'
;MLSTEIEEGSQLMNPELMTLMELQDLRAQHRALSGGESESVEVEQFNIDPTVAAARLEEVIAELEGRLSPPVLKRYRQIAPNRERVVVPVIHGVCYGCFVSIPTATAGDQDVHNQVRTCQSCGSFIYVAS
;
A
#
# COMPACT_ATOMS: atom_id res chain seq x y z
N MET A 1 -7.04 46.49 2.37
CA MET A 1 -7.99 45.37 2.21
C MET A 1 -7.17 44.17 1.79
N LEU A 2 -6.96 43.24 2.73
CA LEU A 2 -6.24 41.98 2.51
C LEU A 2 -7.02 41.14 1.50
N SER A 3 -6.40 40.86 0.35
CA SER A 3 -6.80 39.73 -0.48
C SER A 3 -6.09 38.50 0.10
N THR A 4 -6.81 37.78 0.95
CA THR A 4 -6.36 36.56 1.61
C THR A 4 -6.00 35.52 0.56
N GLU A 5 -4.76 35.06 0.60
CA GLU A 5 -4.27 33.88 -0.09
C GLU A 5 -5.09 32.68 0.38
N ILE A 6 -5.89 32.10 -0.53
CA ILE A 6 -6.43 30.76 -0.33
C ILE A 6 -5.32 29.82 -0.79
N GLU A 7 -4.42 29.47 0.14
CA GLU A 7 -3.58 28.30 -0.01
C GLU A 7 -4.50 27.07 0.05
N GLU A 8 -4.89 26.56 -1.11
CA GLU A 8 -5.54 25.26 -1.25
C GLU A 8 -4.52 24.16 -0.91
N GLY A 9 -4.35 23.90 0.38
CA GLY A 9 -3.62 22.75 0.91
C GLY A 9 -4.36 21.45 0.61
N SER A 10 -4.38 21.03 -0.65
CA SER A 10 -4.70 19.64 -0.99
C SER A 10 -3.48 18.78 -0.67
N GLN A 11 -3.59 18.03 0.42
CA GLN A 11 -2.56 17.12 0.90
C GLN A 11 -2.41 15.97 -0.11
N LEU A 12 -1.52 16.14 -1.08
CA LEU A 12 -1.27 15.16 -2.15
C LEU A 12 -0.53 13.95 -1.55
N MET A 13 -1.25 12.84 -1.36
CA MET A 13 -0.65 11.57 -0.98
C MET A 13 0.40 11.17 -2.03
N ASN A 14 1.59 10.76 -1.58
CA ASN A 14 2.70 10.40 -2.47
C ASN A 14 2.24 9.34 -3.51
N PRO A 15 2.48 9.55 -4.82
CA PRO A 15 2.04 8.63 -5.87
C PRO A 15 2.57 7.20 -5.74
N GLU A 16 3.80 7.03 -5.24
CA GLU A 16 4.37 5.70 -4.99
C GLU A 16 3.69 5.02 -3.80
N LEU A 17 3.32 5.79 -2.77
CA LEU A 17 2.56 5.27 -1.63
C LEU A 17 1.16 4.79 -2.07
N MET A 18 0.50 5.53 -2.94
CA MET A 18 -0.76 5.11 -3.57
C MET A 18 -0.58 3.83 -4.38
N THR A 19 0.48 3.77 -5.20
CA THR A 19 0.82 2.57 -6.00
C THR A 19 1.08 1.35 -5.10
N LEU A 20 1.76 1.54 -3.96
CA LEU A 20 2.01 0.46 -2.99
C LEU A 20 0.73 -0.03 -2.30
N MET A 21 -0.24 0.86 -2.04
CA MET A 21 -1.54 0.49 -1.50
C MET A 21 -2.34 -0.33 -2.52
N GLU A 22 -2.33 0.09 -3.79
CA GLU A 22 -2.96 -0.64 -4.90
C GLU A 22 -2.33 -2.03 -5.08
N LEU A 23 -1.00 -2.11 -5.10
CA LEU A 23 -0.26 -3.38 -5.14
C LEU A 23 -0.64 -4.34 -4.00
N GLN A 24 -0.80 -3.80 -2.79
CA GLN A 24 -1.21 -4.59 -1.64
C GLN A 24 -2.62 -5.18 -1.82
N ASP A 25 -3.55 -4.39 -2.34
CA ASP A 25 -4.93 -4.84 -2.60
C ASP A 25 -4.98 -5.91 -3.69
N LEU A 26 -4.36 -5.66 -4.84
CA LEU A 26 -4.33 -6.61 -5.95
C LEU A 26 -3.65 -7.93 -5.59
N ARG A 27 -2.58 -7.89 -4.78
CA ARG A 27 -1.96 -9.13 -4.26
C ARG A 27 -2.86 -9.90 -3.31
N ALA A 28 -3.68 -9.21 -2.51
CA ALA A 28 -4.67 -9.87 -1.66
C ALA A 28 -5.73 -10.58 -2.51
N GLN A 29 -6.23 -9.91 -3.56
CA GLN A 29 -7.16 -10.50 -4.53
C GLN A 29 -6.55 -11.72 -5.24
N HIS A 30 -5.30 -11.60 -5.72
CA HIS A 30 -4.61 -12.71 -6.38
C HIS A 30 -4.46 -13.92 -5.46
N ARG A 31 -4.12 -13.71 -4.17
CA ARG A 31 -4.05 -14.79 -3.18
C ARG A 31 -5.42 -15.45 -2.95
N ALA A 32 -6.49 -14.66 -2.86
CA ALA A 32 -7.84 -15.20 -2.69
C ALA A 32 -8.25 -16.11 -3.87
N LEU A 33 -7.94 -15.71 -5.11
CA LEU A 33 -8.19 -16.52 -6.30
C LEU A 33 -7.31 -17.77 -6.38
N SER A 34 -6.05 -17.68 -5.96
CA SER A 34 -5.08 -18.78 -6.05
C SER A 34 -5.19 -19.79 -4.89
N GLY A 35 -5.73 -19.36 -3.75
CA GLY A 35 -5.76 -20.12 -2.50
C GLY A 35 -6.89 -21.16 -2.39
N GLY A 36 -7.79 -21.24 -3.37
CA GLY A 36 -8.92 -22.19 -3.35
C GLY A 36 -10.00 -21.86 -2.32
N GLU A 37 -9.91 -20.71 -1.64
CA GLU A 37 -10.93 -20.18 -0.72
C GLU A 37 -12.02 -19.39 -1.46
N SER A 38 -12.01 -19.38 -2.80
CA SER A 38 -13.20 -19.08 -3.58
C SER A 38 -14.21 -20.19 -3.31
N GLU A 39 -14.98 -20.01 -2.24
CA GLU A 39 -16.19 -20.77 -1.96
C GLU A 39 -16.93 -20.97 -3.28
N SER A 40 -17.34 -22.21 -3.49
CA SER A 40 -18.00 -22.80 -4.66
C SER A 40 -19.31 -22.12 -5.10
N VAL A 41 -19.53 -20.85 -4.77
CA VAL A 41 -20.78 -20.11 -4.88
C VAL A 41 -20.73 -19.04 -5.98
N GLU A 42 -19.56 -18.49 -6.33
CA GLU A 42 -19.49 -17.37 -7.30
C GLU A 42 -19.18 -17.79 -8.76
N VAL A 43 -18.57 -18.97 -8.96
CA VAL A 43 -18.17 -19.44 -10.31
C VAL A 43 -19.39 -19.69 -11.21
N GLU A 44 -20.55 -20.01 -10.61
CA GLU A 44 -21.79 -20.28 -11.37
C GLU A 44 -22.51 -19.03 -11.88
N GLN A 45 -22.19 -17.82 -11.40
CA GLN A 45 -22.93 -16.61 -11.79
C GLN A 45 -22.21 -15.69 -12.79
N PHE A 46 -20.87 -15.74 -12.88
CA PHE A 46 -20.11 -14.78 -13.70
C PHE A 46 -19.23 -15.39 -14.80
N ASN A 47 -19.10 -16.72 -14.90
CA ASN A 47 -18.34 -17.41 -15.95
C ASN A 47 -16.90 -16.88 -16.13
N ILE A 48 -16.26 -16.45 -15.03
CA ILE A 48 -14.87 -16.00 -15.00
C ILE A 48 -14.02 -17.19 -14.56
N ASP A 49 -13.07 -17.60 -15.40
CA ASP A 49 -12.06 -18.60 -15.03
C ASP A 49 -11.09 -17.99 -14.01
N PRO A 50 -11.03 -18.50 -12.76
CA PRO A 50 -10.14 -17.97 -11.72
C PRO A 50 -8.67 -17.97 -12.12
N THR A 51 -8.25 -18.93 -12.96
CA THR A 51 -6.89 -19.03 -13.47
C THR A 51 -6.57 -17.87 -14.41
N VAL A 52 -7.51 -17.54 -15.29
CA VAL A 52 -7.36 -16.41 -16.23
C VAL A 52 -7.37 -15.09 -15.46
N ALA A 53 -8.24 -14.94 -14.46
CA ALA A 53 -8.28 -13.76 -13.61
C ALA A 53 -6.97 -13.58 -12.82
N ALA A 54 -6.43 -14.65 -12.24
CA ALA A 54 -5.14 -14.62 -11.54
C ALA A 54 -3.99 -14.20 -12.47
N ALA A 55 -3.92 -14.77 -13.68
CA ALA A 55 -2.90 -14.40 -14.67
C ALA A 55 -2.98 -12.91 -15.05
N ARG A 56 -4.21 -12.38 -15.23
CA ARG A 56 -4.41 -10.94 -15.50
C ARG A 56 -3.98 -10.06 -14.34
N LEU A 57 -4.25 -10.46 -13.10
CA LEU A 57 -3.79 -9.72 -11.93
C LEU A 57 -2.26 -9.67 -11.85
N GLU A 58 -1.57 -10.77 -12.17
CA GLU A 58 -0.11 -10.79 -12.17
C GLU A 58 0.48 -9.82 -13.23
N GLU A 59 -0.14 -9.71 -14.41
CA GLU A 59 0.23 -8.72 -15.43
C GLU A 59 0.12 -7.28 -14.89
N VAL A 60 -1.00 -6.95 -14.24
CA VAL A 60 -1.24 -5.61 -13.67
C VAL A 60 -0.30 -5.34 -12.50
N ILE A 61 -0.04 -6.33 -11.64
CA ILE A 61 0.92 -6.21 -10.54
C ILE A 61 2.32 -5.88 -11.08
N ALA A 62 2.75 -6.56 -12.14
CA ALA A 62 4.05 -6.31 -12.77
C ALA A 62 4.14 -4.89 -13.37
N GLU A 63 3.05 -4.39 -13.97
CA GLU A 63 2.96 -3.00 -14.46
C GLU A 63 3.09 -1.99 -13.31
N LEU A 64 2.35 -2.18 -12.23
CA LEU A 64 2.39 -1.30 -11.06
C LEU A 64 3.77 -1.30 -10.38
N GLU A 65 4.44 -2.46 -10.31
CA GLU A 65 5.84 -2.52 -9.84
C GLU A 65 6.77 -1.63 -10.68
N GLY A 66 6.54 -1.54 -11.99
CA GLY A 66 7.30 -0.69 -12.91
C GLY A 66 7.14 0.82 -12.68
N ARG A 67 6.09 1.23 -11.95
CA ARG A 67 5.83 2.64 -11.59
C ARG A 67 6.60 3.09 -10.35
N LEU A 68 7.17 2.14 -9.59
CA LEU A 68 7.94 2.44 -8.38
C LEU A 68 9.37 2.83 -8.73
N SER A 69 9.92 3.77 -7.98
CA SER A 69 11.34 4.11 -8.04
C SER A 69 12.21 2.90 -7.64
N PRO A 70 13.45 2.79 -8.17
CA PRO A 70 14.35 1.69 -7.82
C PRO A 70 14.53 1.41 -6.31
N PRO A 71 14.69 2.42 -5.41
CA PRO A 71 14.81 2.14 -3.98
C PRO A 71 13.52 1.59 -3.37
N VAL A 72 12.36 2.10 -3.78
CA VAL A 72 11.05 1.66 -3.29
C VAL A 72 10.75 0.25 -3.78
N LEU A 73 10.94 -0.01 -5.08
CA LEU A 73 10.77 -1.34 -5.68
C LEU A 73 11.67 -2.39 -5.00
N LYS A 74 12.95 -2.06 -4.80
CA LYS A 74 13.90 -2.95 -4.12
C LYS A 74 13.40 -3.35 -2.74
N ARG A 75 12.91 -2.38 -1.97
CA ARG A 75 12.39 -2.66 -0.62
C ARG A 75 11.09 -3.44 -0.66
N TYR A 76 10.16 -3.08 -1.53
CA TYR A 76 8.91 -3.79 -1.70
C TYR A 76 9.15 -5.28 -1.99
N ARG A 77 10.04 -5.60 -2.95
CA ARG A 77 10.42 -6.99 -3.27
C ARG A 77 11.05 -7.75 -2.10
N GLN A 78 11.74 -7.06 -1.18
CA GLN A 78 12.30 -7.69 0.01
C GLN A 78 11.22 -8.07 1.05
N ILE A 79 10.20 -7.23 1.21
CA ILE A 79 9.22 -7.40 2.30
C ILE A 79 7.93 -8.12 1.87
N ALA A 80 7.49 -7.94 0.62
CA ALA A 80 6.22 -8.47 0.12
C ALA A 80 6.08 -10.00 0.23
N PRO A 81 7.13 -10.82 -0.01
CA PRO A 81 7.01 -12.28 0.12
C PRO A 81 6.69 -12.76 1.54
N ASN A 82 7.07 -11.98 2.56
CA ASN A 82 6.99 -12.37 3.97
C ASN A 82 5.96 -11.53 4.75
N ARG A 83 5.18 -10.68 4.07
CA ARG A 83 4.22 -9.79 4.72
C ARG A 83 2.90 -9.79 3.98
N GLU A 84 1.84 -9.94 4.76
CA GLU A 84 0.48 -9.79 4.24
C GLU A 84 0.20 -8.34 3.83
N ARG A 85 0.70 -7.38 4.62
CA ARG A 85 0.60 -5.94 4.38
C ARG A 85 1.97 -5.28 4.34
N VAL A 86 2.26 -4.64 3.21
CA VAL A 86 3.51 -3.90 2.98
C VAL A 86 3.36 -2.42 3.30
N VAL A 87 2.14 -1.86 3.20
CA VAL A 87 1.79 -0.50 3.63
C VAL A 87 0.91 -0.59 4.86
N VAL A 88 1.28 0.13 5.93
CA VAL A 88 0.55 0.11 7.20
C VAL A 88 0.39 1.52 7.77
N PRO A 89 -0.73 1.79 8.48
CA PRO A 89 -0.90 3.06 9.14
C PRO A 89 -0.03 3.16 10.39
N VAL A 90 0.33 4.39 10.71
CA VAL A 90 0.81 4.81 12.02
C VAL A 90 -0.30 5.60 12.67
N ILE A 91 -0.85 5.07 13.77
CA ILE A 91 -1.95 5.69 14.52
C ILE A 91 -1.43 5.96 15.93
N HIS A 92 -1.58 7.19 16.42
CA HIS A 92 -1.04 7.63 17.71
C HIS A 92 0.44 7.28 17.93
N GLY A 93 1.25 7.35 16.85
CA GLY A 93 2.67 7.03 16.89
C GLY A 93 2.98 5.52 16.96
N VAL A 94 2.01 4.63 16.76
CA VAL A 94 2.24 3.17 16.74
C VAL A 94 2.17 2.64 15.32
N CYS A 95 3.16 1.85 14.90
CA CYS A 95 3.13 1.14 13.63
C CYS A 95 2.21 -0.08 13.70
N TYR A 96 1.14 -0.12 12.91
CA TYR A 96 0.19 -1.25 12.93
C TYR A 96 0.64 -2.47 12.12
N GLY A 97 1.87 -2.45 11.59
CA GLY A 97 2.51 -3.62 11.00
C GLY A 97 3.33 -4.47 11.97
N CYS A 98 3.75 -3.91 13.11
CA CYS A 98 4.54 -4.64 14.12
C CYS A 98 4.34 -4.16 15.56
N PHE A 99 3.42 -3.22 15.80
CA PHE A 99 3.02 -2.70 17.10
C PHE A 99 4.12 -1.99 17.90
N VAL A 100 5.20 -1.54 17.24
CA VAL A 100 6.23 -0.73 17.89
C VAL A 100 5.88 0.76 17.83
N SER A 101 6.33 1.50 18.84
CA SER A 101 6.28 2.96 18.84
C SER A 101 7.26 3.53 17.80
N ILE A 102 6.77 4.51 17.04
CA ILE A 102 7.50 5.28 16.05
C ILE A 102 7.79 6.66 16.68
N PRO A 103 9.07 7.05 16.82
CA PRO A 103 9.44 8.31 17.48
C PRO A 103 8.67 9.52 16.91
N THR A 104 8.13 10.33 17.81
CA THR A 104 7.15 11.41 17.57
C THR A 104 7.59 12.47 16.55
N ALA A 105 8.89 12.67 16.34
CA ALA A 105 9.44 13.53 15.29
C ALA A 105 9.07 13.07 13.86
N THR A 106 8.60 11.84 13.70
CA THR A 106 8.16 11.27 12.42
C THR A 106 6.65 11.48 12.19
N ALA A 107 5.85 11.62 13.24
CA ALA A 107 4.39 11.60 13.13
C ALA A 107 3.75 13.00 13.06
N GLY A 108 4.47 14.06 13.47
CA GLY A 108 3.95 15.43 13.56
C GLY A 108 4.30 16.37 12.41
N ASP A 109 5.02 15.93 11.37
CA ASP A 109 5.36 16.76 10.22
C ASP A 109 4.15 16.91 9.27
N GLN A 110 3.84 18.13 8.83
CA GLN A 110 2.73 18.38 7.90
C GLN A 110 2.99 17.81 6.49
N ASP A 111 4.24 17.44 6.19
CA ASP A 111 4.70 16.82 4.92
C ASP A 111 4.72 15.28 4.94
N VAL A 112 4.17 14.62 5.97
CA VAL A 112 4.33 13.17 6.17
C VAL A 112 3.78 12.32 5.02
N HIS A 113 2.82 12.84 4.25
CA HIS A 113 2.23 12.13 3.11
C HIS A 113 2.97 12.35 1.79
N ASN A 114 3.88 13.34 1.71
CA ASN A 114 4.63 13.65 0.49
C ASN A 114 5.82 12.71 0.26
N GLN A 115 6.25 11.96 1.27
CA GLN A 115 7.40 11.06 1.18
C GLN A 115 7.05 9.62 1.55
N VAL A 116 7.62 8.66 0.81
CA VAL A 116 7.54 7.24 1.18
C VAL A 116 8.45 6.97 2.38
N ARG A 117 7.85 6.71 3.54
CA ARG A 117 8.56 6.38 4.78
C ARG A 117 8.46 4.89 5.09
N THR A 118 9.37 4.39 5.91
CA THR A 118 9.37 2.99 6.34
C THR A 118 9.56 2.87 7.85
N CYS A 119 8.92 1.86 8.45
CA CYS A 119 9.17 1.48 9.83
C CYS A 119 10.59 0.93 9.98
N GLN A 120 11.38 1.46 10.91
CA GLN A 120 12.76 1.00 11.15
C GLN A 120 12.83 -0.40 11.80
N SER A 121 11.74 -0.84 12.44
CA SER A 121 11.68 -2.16 13.10
C SER A 121 11.30 -3.27 12.13
N CYS A 122 10.23 -3.08 11.36
CA CYS A 122 9.62 -4.16 10.57
C CYS A 122 9.79 -3.95 9.06
N GLY A 123 10.04 -2.71 8.66
CA GLY A 123 10.33 -2.36 7.29
C GLY A 123 9.14 -2.12 6.38
N SER A 124 7.91 -2.31 6.85
CA SER A 124 6.72 -1.87 6.12
C SER A 124 6.79 -0.38 5.79
N PHE A 125 6.24 -0.01 4.64
CA PHE A 125 5.96 1.37 4.29
C PHE A 125 4.89 1.91 5.24
N ILE A 126 5.04 3.16 5.67
CA ILE A 126 4.17 3.76 6.68
C ILE A 126 3.57 5.07 6.18
N TYR A 127 2.33 5.32 6.59
CA TYR A 127 1.64 6.59 6.46
C TYR A 127 0.99 6.95 7.79
N VAL A 128 0.86 8.24 8.12
CA VAL A 128 0.18 8.64 9.35
C VAL A 128 -1.31 8.70 9.08
N ALA A 129 -2.08 7.99 9.89
CA ALA A 129 -3.53 8.14 9.92
C ALA A 129 -3.85 9.04 11.12
N SER A 130 -4.23 10.28 10.84
CA SER A 130 -4.68 11.28 11.81
C SER A 130 -6.17 11.13 12.13
#